data_AF-A0A1M5H4I4-F1
#
_entry.id   AF-A0A1M5H4I4-F1
#
_cell.length_a   1.000
_cell.length_b   1.000
_cell.length_c   1.000
_cell.angle_alpha   90.00
_cell.angle_beta   90.00
_cell.angle_gamma   90.00
#
_symmetry.space_group_name_H-M   'P 1'
#
loop_
_entity.id
_entity.type
_entity.pdbx_description
1 polymer ?
#
loop_
_entity_poly.entity_id
_entity_poly.type
_entity_poly.pdbx_seq_one_letter_code
_entity_poly.pdbx_strand_id
1 'polypeptide(L)'
;MIHRRYTQLVFSFMMALFMSGIMSLAVLLINVGANAGTITRWLTTWPMTFSIALPTILLVSPVVKRLVDLMMVNPAEADIEVE
;
A
#
# COMPACT_ATOMS: atom_id res chain seq x y z
N MET A 1 -18.00 17.78 16.24
CA MET A 1 -18.56 17.46 14.91
C MET A 1 -17.41 17.38 13.91
N ILE A 2 -16.77 16.21 13.88
CA ILE A 2 -15.52 15.98 13.13
C ILE A 2 -15.88 15.64 11.68
N HIS A 3 -15.28 16.35 10.74
CA HIS A 3 -15.51 16.20 9.30
C HIS A 3 -15.16 14.76 8.87
N ARG A 4 -16.19 13.99 8.52
CA ARG A 4 -16.17 12.55 8.14
C ARG A 4 -15.23 12.20 6.97
N ARG A 5 -14.67 13.21 6.29
CA ARG A 5 -13.81 13.08 5.11
C ARG A 5 -12.43 12.48 5.42
N TYR A 6 -11.87 12.70 6.62
CA TYR A 6 -10.58 12.14 7.00
C TYR A 6 -10.69 10.86 7.83
N THR A 7 -11.81 10.65 8.52
CA THR A 7 -12.06 9.42 9.30
C THR A 7 -11.95 8.17 8.43
N GLN A 8 -12.51 8.21 7.21
CA GLN A 8 -12.44 7.09 6.29
C GLN A 8 -11.02 6.84 5.75
N LEU A 9 -10.24 7.90 5.56
CA LEU A 9 -8.85 7.80 5.11
C LEU A 9 -7.96 7.21 6.21
N VAL A 10 -8.09 7.70 7.45
CA VAL A 10 -7.35 7.19 8.62
C VAL A 10 -7.77 5.76 8.95
N PHE A 11 -9.07 5.43 8.84
CA PHE A 11 -9.56 4.07 9.05
C PHE A 11 -8.99 3.10 8.01
N SER A 12 -9.05 3.45 6.73
CA SER A 12 -8.50 2.62 5.65
C SER A 12 -6.98 2.45 5.80
N PHE A 13 -6.29 3.51 6.23
CA PHE A 13 -4.86 3.48 6.55
C PHE A 13 -4.54 2.55 7.73
N MET A 14 -5.27 2.66 8.85
CA MET A 14 -5.13 1.74 9.98
C MET A 14 -5.41 0.29 9.57
N MET A 15 -6.44 0.05 8.76
CA MET A 15 -6.78 -1.29 8.29
C MET A 15 -5.66 -1.88 7.42
N ALA A 16 -5.12 -1.09 6.48
CA ALA A 16 -4.01 -1.49 5.63
C ALA A 16 -2.72 -1.74 6.45
N LEU A 17 -2.46 -0.89 7.44
CA LEU A 17 -1.35 -1.03 8.38
C LEU A 17 -1.44 -2.35 9.15
N PHE A 18 -2.60 -2.64 9.75
CA PHE A 18 -2.82 -3.88 10.51
C PHE A 18 -2.76 -5.13 9.60
N MET A 19 -3.39 -5.10 8.43
CA MET A 19 -3.36 -6.24 7.51
C MET A 19 -1.95 -6.55 7.01
N SER A 20 -1.19 -5.51 6.61
CA SER A 20 0.21 -5.65 6.21
C SER A 20 1.09 -6.17 7.33
N GLY A 21 0.94 -5.61 8.54
CA GLY A 21 1.72 -6.01 9.70
C GLY A 21 1.45 -7.45 10.11
N ILE A 22 0.17 -7.82 10.24
CA ILE A 22 -0.22 -9.17 10.68
C ILE A 22 0.21 -10.22 9.65
N MET A 23 -0.02 -9.99 8.35
CA MET A 23 0.40 -10.92 7.30
C MET A 23 1.93 -11.05 7.26
N SER A 24 2.67 -9.94 7.34
CA SER A 24 4.13 -9.95 7.38
C SER A 24 4.66 -10.74 8.58
N LEU A 25 4.08 -10.52 9.77
CA LEU A 25 4.44 -11.24 10.99
C LEU A 25 4.11 -12.73 10.88
N ALA A 26 2.94 -13.09 10.35
CA ALA A 26 2.54 -14.48 10.16
C ALA A 26 3.50 -15.21 9.21
N VAL A 27 3.84 -14.61 8.07
CA VAL A 27 4.81 -15.17 7.12
C VAL A 27 6.19 -15.33 7.76
N LEU A 28 6.62 -14.34 8.55
CA LEU A 28 7.89 -14.38 9.26
C LEU A 28 7.93 -15.52 10.29
N LEU A 29 6.86 -15.66 11.10
CA LEU A 29 6.74 -16.72 12.10
C LEU A 29 6.68 -18.11 11.46
N ILE A 30 6.00 -18.26 10.32
CA ILE A 30 5.90 -19.53 9.59
C ILE A 30 7.24 -19.94 8.98
N ASN A 31 7.99 -18.99 8.39
CA ASN A 31 9.22 -19.30 7.67
C ASN A 31 10.47 -19.36 8.56
N VAL A 32 10.59 -18.45 9.54
CA VAL A 32 11.80 -18.28 10.35
C VAL A 32 11.63 -18.86 11.76
N GLY A 33 10.39 -19.06 12.21
CA GLY A 33 10.05 -19.45 13.57
C GLY A 33 10.01 -18.27 14.55
N ALA A 34 9.47 -18.50 15.74
CA ALA A 34 9.46 -17.52 16.82
C ALA A 34 10.76 -17.58 17.64
N ASN A 35 11.85 -17.02 17.10
CA ASN A 35 13.15 -16.90 17.77
C ASN A 35 13.24 -15.57 18.53
N ALA A 36 14.01 -15.55 19.64
CA ALA A 36 14.06 -14.44 20.60
C ALA A 36 14.43 -13.05 20.01
N GLY A 37 15.05 -13.01 18.82
CA GLY A 37 15.42 -11.77 18.13
C GLY A 37 14.52 -11.40 16.95
N THR A 38 13.71 -12.32 16.42
CA THR A 38 13.03 -12.15 15.12
C THR A 38 11.85 -11.19 15.22
N ILE A 39 11.05 -11.30 16.28
CA ILE A 39 9.94 -10.38 16.55
C ILE A 39 10.48 -8.97 16.81
N THR A 40 11.56 -8.83 17.58
CA THR A 40 12.17 -7.53 17.89
C THR A 40 12.75 -6.87 16.63
N ARG A 41 13.43 -7.64 15.76
CA ARG A 41 13.92 -7.14 14.47
C ARG A 41 12.78 -6.73 13.55
N TRP A 42 11.70 -7.51 13.53
CA TRP A 42 10.52 -7.20 12.74
C TRP A 42 9.84 -5.91 13.23
N LEU A 43 9.61 -5.79 14.54
CA LEU A 43 8.94 -4.63 15.14
C LEU A 43 9.74 -3.33 14.97
N THR A 44 11.06 -3.41 14.85
CA THR A 44 11.93 -2.25 14.59
C THR A 44 12.06 -1.92 13.10
N THR A 45 12.13 -2.94 12.22
CA THR A 45 12.36 -2.73 10.78
C THR A 45 11.08 -2.45 10.00
N TRP A 46 9.97 -3.11 10.36
CA TRP A 46 8.68 -2.97 9.68
C TRP A 46 8.13 -1.54 9.68
N PRO A 47 8.03 -0.83 10.83
CA PRO A 47 7.47 0.53 10.82
C PRO A 47 8.44 1.53 10.17
N MET A 48 9.76 1.33 10.25
CA MET A 48 10.73 2.13 9.48
C MET A 48 10.50 1.98 7.98
N THR A 49 10.37 0.74 7.50
CA THR A 49 10.13 0.46 6.08
C THR A 49 8.79 1.05 5.63
N PHE A 50 7.75 0.93 6.45
CA PHE A 50 6.44 1.53 6.17
C PHE A 50 6.50 3.07 6.11
N SER A 51 7.25 3.70 7.03
CA SER A 51 7.45 5.14 7.04
C SER A 51 8.20 5.64 5.80
N ILE A 52 9.11 4.84 5.24
CA ILE A 52 9.81 5.11 3.97
C ILE A 52 8.90 4.81 2.75
N ALA A 53 8.00 3.83 2.85
CA ALA A 53 7.08 3.48 1.77
C ALA A 53 6.08 4.61 1.45
N LEU A 54 5.60 5.35 2.47
CA LEU A 54 4.68 6.48 2.26
C LEU A 54 5.24 7.58 1.34
N PRO A 55 6.42 8.19 1.61
CA PRO A 55 7.00 9.18 0.72
C PRO A 55 7.37 8.57 -0.63
N THR A 56 7.80 7.30 -0.65
CA THR A 56 8.07 6.58 -1.90
C THR A 56 6.82 6.49 -2.77
N ILE A 57 5.68 6.06 -2.23
CA ILE A 57 4.41 5.97 -2.97
C ILE A 57 3.95 7.35 -3.44
N LEU A 58 4.11 8.41 -2.64
CA LEU A 58 3.75 9.76 -3.05
C LEU A 58 4.60 10.24 -4.25
N LEU A 59 5.90 9.94 -4.26
CA LEU A 59 6.81 10.28 -5.37
C LEU A 59 6.60 9.39 -6.60
N VAL A 60 6.31 8.10 -6.39
CA VAL A 60 6.13 7.11 -7.46
C VAL A 60 4.74 7.20 -8.08
N SER A 61 3.73 7.66 -7.35
CA SER A 61 2.34 7.84 -7.84
C SER A 61 2.25 8.60 -9.17
N PRO A 62 2.87 9.78 -9.37
CA PRO A 62 2.84 10.45 -10.67
C PRO A 62 3.58 9.68 -11.77
N VAL A 63 4.64 8.94 -11.44
CA VAL A 63 5.41 8.13 -12.41
C VAL A 63 4.57 6.95 -12.88
N VAL A 64 3.95 6.23 -11.94
CA VAL A 64 3.06 5.10 -12.24
C VAL A 64 1.83 5.59 -13.01
N LYS A 65 1.25 6.74 -12.65
CA LYS A 65 0.17 7.34 -13.44
C LYS A 65 0.57 7.57 -14.89
N ARG A 66 1.75 8.17 -15.14
CA ARG A 66 2.26 8.36 -16.52
C ARG A 66 2.47 7.04 -17.23
N LEU A 67 2.97 6.02 -16.54
CA LEU A 67 3.20 4.70 -17.13
C LEU A 67 1.88 3.99 -17.45
N VAL A 68 0.90 4.08 -16.57
CA VAL A 68 -0.45 3.54 -16.77
C VAL A 68 -1.12 4.27 -17.94
N ASP A 69 -1.03 5.60 -18.01
CA ASP A 69 -1.57 6.41 -19.12
C ASP A 69 -0.92 6.05 -20.47
N LEU A 70 0.38 5.72 -20.47
CA LEU A 70 1.09 5.22 -21.65
C LEU A 70 0.66 3.81 -22.07
N MET A 71 0.31 2.94 -21.11
CA MET A 71 -0.17 1.58 -21.39
C MET A 71 -1.67 1.55 -21.72
N MET A 72 -2.43 2.51 -21.22
CA MET A 72 -3.84 2.69 -21.52
C MET A 72 -3.92 3.37 -22.88
N VAL A 73 -3.84 2.58 -23.95
CA VAL A 73 -4.23 3.04 -25.29
C VAL A 73 -5.65 3.61 -25.17
N ASN A 74 -5.75 4.90 -25.46
CA ASN A 74 -6.97 5.69 -25.47
C ASN A 74 -8.12 4.93 -26.14
N PRO A 75 -9.20 4.55 -25.44
CA PRO A 75 -10.40 4.01 -26.08
C PRO A 75 -11.27 5.13 -26.68
N ALA A 76 -10.71 6.29 -27.04
CA ALA A 76 -11.46 7.34 -27.76
C ALA A 76 -11.84 6.95 -29.19
N GLU A 77 -11.53 5.74 -29.65
CA GLU A 77 -11.99 5.22 -30.94
C GLU A 77 -12.98 4.04 -30.82
N ALA A 78 -13.49 3.76 -29.61
CA ALA A 78 -14.51 2.73 -29.40
C ALA A 78 -15.93 3.30 -29.18
N ASP A 79 -16.10 4.62 -29.26
CA ASP A 79 -17.41 5.31 -29.12
C ASP A 79 -17.96 5.81 -30.47
N ILE A 80 -17.34 5.47 -31.62
CA ILE A 80 -17.78 5.95 -32.95
C ILE A 80 -18.41 4.84 -33.84
N GLU A 81 -18.34 3.55 -33.47
CA GLU A 81 -18.83 2.45 -34.34
C GLU A 81 -19.90 1.53 -33.72
N VAL A 82 -20.66 2.01 -32.72
CA VAL A 82 -21.88 1.31 -32.29
C VAL A 82 -23.08 2.25 -32.41
N GLU A 83 -23.54 2.35 -33.65
CA GLU A 83 -24.87 2.85 -34.06
C GLU A 83 -25.99 1.93 -33.56
#